data_AF-A0A195C1J0-F1
#
_entry.id   AF-A0A195C1J0-F1
#
_cell.length_a   1.000
_cell.length_b   1.000
_cell.length_c   1.000
_cell.angle_alpha   90.00
_cell.angle_beta   90.00
_cell.angle_gamma   90.00
#
_symmetry.space_group_name_H-M   'P 1'
#
loop_
_entity.id
_entity.type
_entity.pdbx_description
1 polymer ?
#
loop_
_entity_poly.entity_id
_entity_poly.type
_entity_poly.pdbx_seq_one_letter_code
_entity_poly.pdbx_strand_id
1 'polypeptide(L)'
;MNLYGKDKGNISLPKRLQPINFDETKLKTIIINTQKCFYDLKIAEINKKIQRLEERNRELESNLKDMHHFIKTLQEEKTQEISNLKSQIASYISKIIAYKHQLITFEKARIDDKYSHTVTTINIDEKYKNTRIMLISRIKFLRAKCNILEDYKSIQHILEKKLNTRNQFLINEKEQVVDNLYKIECKFKIDRERYNK
;
A
#
# COMPACT_ATOMS: atom_id res chain seq x y z
N MET A 1 71.53 -19.65 -48.82
CA MET A 1 72.78 -19.51 -49.60
C MET A 1 73.95 -19.73 -48.66
N ASN A 2 74.75 -20.78 -48.90
CA ASN A 2 75.91 -21.15 -48.08
C ASN A 2 76.99 -20.07 -48.16
N LEU A 3 77.30 -19.42 -47.04
CA LEU A 3 78.37 -18.42 -46.90
C LEU A 3 79.76 -19.04 -46.65
N TYR A 4 79.89 -20.38 -46.70
CA TYR A 4 81.10 -21.13 -46.33
C TYR A 4 81.73 -21.94 -47.49
N GLY A 5 81.66 -21.44 -48.73
CA GLY A 5 82.34 -22.05 -49.87
C GLY A 5 83.84 -21.73 -49.88
N LYS A 6 84.69 -22.77 -50.00
CA LYS A 6 86.16 -22.71 -50.03
C LYS A 6 86.77 -21.89 -51.19
N ASP A 7 85.95 -21.42 -52.14
CA ASP A 7 86.40 -20.85 -53.42
C ASP A 7 86.34 -19.32 -53.51
N LYS A 8 86.39 -18.61 -52.38
CA LYS A 8 86.52 -17.14 -52.37
C LYS A 8 87.87 -16.67 -51.83
N GLY A 9 88.94 -17.33 -52.26
CA GLY A 9 90.25 -16.69 -52.29
C GLY A 9 90.15 -15.43 -53.15
N ASN A 10 90.72 -14.31 -52.67
CA ASN A 10 90.72 -13.01 -53.32
C ASN A 10 90.81 -13.16 -54.85
N ILE A 11 89.78 -12.70 -55.58
CA ILE A 11 89.79 -12.70 -57.04
C ILE A 11 90.78 -11.63 -57.48
N SER A 12 92.06 -11.99 -57.57
CA SER A 12 93.09 -11.15 -58.17
C SER A 12 92.90 -11.18 -59.68
N LEU A 13 92.88 -9.99 -60.31
CA LEU A 13 92.83 -9.85 -61.77
C LEU A 13 93.95 -10.67 -62.43
N PRO A 14 93.74 -11.25 -63.64
CA PRO A 14 94.80 -11.93 -64.40
C PRO A 14 96.07 -11.08 -64.51
N LYS A 15 97.27 -11.66 -64.42
CA LYS A 15 98.58 -10.94 -64.42
C LYS A 15 98.72 -9.85 -65.50
N ARG A 16 98.10 -10.04 -66.67
CA ARG A 16 98.08 -9.09 -67.80
C ARG A 16 97.26 -7.80 -67.54
N LEU A 17 96.40 -7.80 -66.53
CA LEU A 17 95.55 -6.68 -66.12
C LEU A 17 96.01 -6.08 -64.78
N GLN A 18 97.12 -6.58 -64.22
CA GLN A 18 97.71 -6.04 -63.00
C GLN A 18 98.74 -4.94 -63.36
N PRO A 19 98.80 -3.83 -62.60
CA PRO A 19 99.80 -2.77 -62.80
C PRO A 19 101.24 -3.29 -62.74
N ILE A 20 102.17 -2.66 -63.47
CA ILE A 20 103.61 -3.05 -63.53
C ILE A 20 104.30 -3.03 -62.14
N ASN A 21 103.81 -2.21 -61.20
CA ASN A 21 104.23 -2.16 -59.79
C ASN A 21 103.15 -2.73 -58.84
N PHE A 22 102.71 -3.96 -59.08
CA PHE A 22 101.67 -4.59 -58.26
C PHE A 22 102.21 -5.06 -56.89
N ASP A 23 101.80 -4.37 -55.84
CA ASP A 23 102.08 -4.74 -54.44
C ASP A 23 100.86 -5.46 -53.84
N GLU A 24 100.97 -6.78 -53.76
CA GLU A 24 99.92 -7.66 -53.26
C GLU A 24 99.59 -7.37 -51.78
N THR A 25 100.55 -6.88 -50.99
CA THR A 25 100.33 -6.54 -49.58
C THR A 25 99.43 -5.31 -49.45
N LYS A 26 99.69 -4.24 -50.22
CA LYS A 26 98.82 -3.05 -50.27
C LYS A 26 97.41 -3.39 -50.72
N LEU A 27 97.24 -4.26 -51.72
CA LEU A 27 95.92 -4.68 -52.17
C LEU A 27 95.17 -5.44 -51.06
N LYS A 28 95.83 -6.38 -50.36
CA LYS A 28 95.24 -7.07 -49.20
C LYS A 28 94.84 -6.09 -48.10
N THR A 29 95.67 -5.09 -47.79
CA THR A 29 95.35 -4.06 -46.80
C THR A 29 94.13 -3.23 -47.21
N ILE A 30 94.03 -2.85 -48.49
CA ILE A 30 92.87 -2.11 -49.02
C ILE A 30 91.59 -2.94 -48.90
N ILE A 31 91.62 -4.22 -49.30
CA ILE A 31 90.48 -5.15 -49.19
C ILE A 31 90.03 -5.33 -47.73
N ILE A 32 90.98 -5.55 -46.83
CA ILE A 32 90.68 -5.70 -45.39
C ILE A 32 90.07 -4.41 -44.84
N ASN A 33 90.62 -3.24 -45.18
CA ASN A 33 90.08 -1.96 -44.74
C ASN A 33 88.69 -1.66 -45.31
N THR A 34 88.41 -2.04 -46.56
CA THR A 34 87.06 -1.90 -47.14
C THR A 34 86.05 -2.84 -46.49
N GLN A 35 86.43 -4.10 -46.25
CA GLN A 35 85.59 -5.05 -45.51
C GLN A 35 85.33 -4.57 -44.09
N LYS A 36 86.35 -4.07 -43.39
CA LYS A 36 86.22 -3.50 -42.05
C LYS A 36 85.25 -2.31 -42.04
N CYS A 37 85.42 -1.36 -42.95
CA CYS A 37 84.50 -0.23 -43.11
C CYS A 37 83.06 -0.68 -43.41
N PHE A 38 82.87 -1.69 -44.26
CA PHE A 38 81.56 -2.26 -44.56
C PHE A 38 80.90 -2.87 -43.31
N TYR A 39 81.63 -3.66 -42.53
CA TYR A 39 81.11 -4.24 -41.30
C TYR A 39 80.86 -3.18 -40.22
N ASP A 40 81.71 -2.17 -40.09
CA ASP A 40 81.50 -1.04 -39.18
C ASP A 40 80.21 -0.29 -39.51
N LEU A 41 79.93 -0.04 -40.80
CA LEU A 41 78.66 0.54 -41.25
C LEU A 41 77.46 -0.36 -40.92
N LYS A 42 77.58 -1.67 -41.14
CA LYS A 42 76.52 -2.64 -40.81
C LYS A 42 76.23 -2.69 -39.31
N ILE A 43 77.28 -2.68 -38.48
CA ILE A 43 77.16 -2.64 -37.01
C ILE A 43 76.46 -1.33 -36.60
N ALA A 44 76.86 -0.18 -37.18
CA ALA A 44 76.23 1.10 -36.87
C ALA A 44 74.74 1.14 -37.26
N GLU A 45 74.35 0.59 -38.42
CA GLU A 45 72.94 0.45 -38.81
C GLU A 45 72.15 -0.41 -37.82
N ILE A 46 72.71 -1.55 -37.43
CA ILE A 46 72.07 -2.48 -36.48
C ILE A 46 71.90 -1.81 -35.12
N ASN A 47 72.92 -1.12 -34.61
CA ASN A 47 72.86 -0.40 -33.34
C ASN A 47 71.79 0.70 -33.36
N LYS A 48 71.69 1.48 -34.45
CA LYS A 48 70.59 2.45 -34.62
C LYS A 48 69.21 1.79 -34.66
N LYS A 49 69.10 0.56 -35.16
CA LYS A 49 67.83 -0.18 -35.16
C LYS A 49 67.50 -0.70 -33.76
N ILE A 50 68.48 -1.20 -33.02
CA ILE A 50 68.34 -1.62 -31.62
C ILE A 50 67.86 -0.44 -30.77
N GLN A 51 68.53 0.71 -30.85
CA GLN A 51 68.16 1.90 -30.07
C GLN A 51 66.71 2.35 -30.33
N ARG A 52 66.26 2.35 -31.59
CA ARG A 52 64.88 2.68 -31.95
C ARG A 52 63.87 1.69 -31.37
N LEU A 53 64.21 0.40 -31.36
CA LEU A 53 63.36 -0.64 -30.78
C LEU A 53 63.29 -0.52 -29.25
N GLU A 54 64.41 -0.21 -28.60
CA GLU A 54 64.46 0.03 -27.15
C GLU A 54 63.64 1.25 -26.73
N GLU A 55 63.73 2.35 -27.48
CA GLU A 55 62.91 3.53 -27.24
C GLU A 55 61.42 3.23 -27.43
N ARG A 56 61.05 2.51 -28.50
CA ARG A 56 59.67 2.11 -28.72
C ARG A 56 59.16 1.16 -27.64
N ASN A 57 59.99 0.23 -27.16
CA ASN A 57 59.61 -0.65 -26.05
C ASN A 57 59.37 0.13 -24.76
N ARG A 58 60.23 1.10 -24.43
CA ARG A 58 60.02 1.96 -23.25
C ARG A 58 58.72 2.75 -23.32
N GLU A 59 58.40 3.31 -24.49
CA GLU A 59 57.14 4.01 -24.73
C GLU A 59 55.94 3.08 -24.56
N LEU A 60 56.00 1.88 -25.14
CA LEU A 60 54.94 0.88 -25.01
C LEU A 60 54.76 0.41 -23.56
N GLU A 61 55.85 0.19 -22.81
CA GLU A 61 55.79 -0.15 -21.39
C GLU A 61 55.15 0.95 -20.55
N SER A 62 55.46 2.22 -20.84
CA SER A 62 54.81 3.36 -20.18
C SER A 62 53.31 3.38 -20.47
N ASN A 63 52.93 3.31 -21.74
CA ASN A 63 51.52 3.33 -22.16
C ASN A 63 50.74 2.16 -21.56
N LEU A 64 51.37 0.98 -21.43
CA LEU A 64 50.75 -0.20 -20.83
C LEU A 64 50.51 0.01 -19.32
N LYS A 65 51.47 0.61 -18.61
CA LYS A 65 51.29 0.98 -17.20
C LYS A 65 50.15 1.99 -17.01
N ASP A 66 50.09 3.01 -17.85
CA ASP A 66 49.05 4.04 -17.79
C ASP A 66 47.66 3.45 -18.08
N MET A 67 47.55 2.62 -19.12
CA MET A 67 46.33 1.87 -19.43
C MET A 67 45.90 0.95 -18.28
N HIS A 68 46.86 0.24 -17.66
CA HIS A 68 46.55 -0.64 -16.54
C HIS A 68 46.05 0.13 -15.32
N HIS A 69 46.64 1.29 -15.03
CA HIS A 69 46.16 2.18 -13.98
C HIS A 69 44.73 2.67 -14.27
N PHE A 70 44.48 3.14 -15.50
CA PHE A 70 43.15 3.59 -15.93
C PHE A 70 42.08 2.49 -15.82
N ILE A 71 42.40 1.26 -16.24
CA ILE A 71 41.48 0.12 -16.12
C ILE A 71 41.18 -0.15 -14.63
N LYS A 72 42.19 -0.10 -13.77
CA LYS A 72 42.03 -0.33 -12.34
C LYS A 72 41.13 0.72 -11.70
N THR A 73 41.37 2.01 -11.97
CA THR A 73 40.53 3.09 -11.42
C THR A 73 39.09 2.98 -11.90
N LEU A 74 38.88 2.70 -13.20
CA LEU A 74 37.55 2.50 -13.75
C LEU A 74 36.83 1.32 -13.08
N GLN A 75 37.54 0.23 -12.79
CA GLN A 75 36.98 -0.94 -12.13
C GLN A 75 36.61 -0.65 -10.66
N GLU A 76 37.43 0.12 -9.95
CA GLU A 76 37.13 0.59 -8.58
C GLU A 76 35.89 1.51 -8.56
N GLU A 77 35.79 2.46 -9.49
CA GLU A 77 34.61 3.32 -9.62
C GLU A 77 33.33 2.52 -9.91
N LYS A 78 33.40 1.59 -10.87
CA LYS A 78 32.24 0.77 -11.23
C LYS A 78 31.83 -0.19 -10.13
N THR A 79 32.77 -0.77 -9.40
CA THR A 79 32.45 -1.63 -8.25
C THR A 79 31.79 -0.83 -7.13
N GLN A 80 32.24 0.41 -6.88
CA GLN A 80 31.60 1.30 -5.92
C GLN A 80 30.19 1.71 -6.37
N GLU A 81 29.99 2.04 -7.65
CA GLU A 81 28.68 2.38 -8.22
C GLU A 81 27.69 1.21 -8.07
N ILE A 82 28.12 -0.02 -8.39
CA ILE A 82 27.32 -1.24 -8.20
C ILE A 82 26.97 -1.45 -6.73
N SER A 83 27.91 -1.23 -5.80
CA SER A 83 27.68 -1.37 -4.37
C SER A 83 26.63 -0.37 -3.86
N ASN A 84 26.74 0.89 -4.29
CA ASN A 84 25.79 1.96 -3.95
C ASN A 84 24.38 1.63 -4.46
N LEU A 85 24.26 1.19 -5.72
CA LEU A 85 22.98 0.79 -6.31
C LEU A 85 22.37 -0.42 -5.57
N LYS A 86 23.17 -1.42 -5.22
CA LYS A 86 22.71 -2.57 -4.41
C LYS A 86 22.16 -2.13 -3.06
N SER A 87 22.84 -1.20 -2.38
CA SER A 87 22.38 -0.66 -1.09
C SER A 87 21.06 0.10 -1.23
N GLN A 88 20.91 0.92 -2.27
CA GLN A 88 19.65 1.62 -2.55
C GLN A 88 18.50 0.65 -2.84
N ILE A 89 18.73 -0.36 -3.67
CA ILE A 89 17.74 -1.40 -3.97
C ILE A 89 17.31 -2.13 -2.69
N ALA A 90 18.26 -2.52 -1.83
CA ALA A 90 17.95 -3.16 -0.56
C ALA A 90 17.08 -2.26 0.34
N SER A 91 17.41 -0.96 0.43
CA SER A 91 16.61 0.02 1.17
C SER A 91 15.18 0.15 0.62
N TYR A 92 15.02 0.21 -0.71
CA TYR A 92 13.69 0.25 -1.33
C TYR A 92 12.90 -1.04 -1.11
N ILE A 93 13.54 -2.21 -1.17
CA ILE A 93 12.90 -3.49 -0.87
C ILE A 93 12.40 -3.51 0.58
N SER A 94 13.20 -3.08 1.56
CA SER A 94 12.78 -2.99 2.95
C SER A 94 11.57 -2.06 3.13
N LYS A 95 11.54 -0.91 2.44
CA LYS A 95 10.38 0.00 2.47
C LYS A 95 9.12 -0.64 1.86
N ILE A 96 9.27 -1.34 0.73
CA ILE A 96 8.15 -2.05 0.08
C ILE A 96 7.57 -3.11 1.02
N ILE A 97 8.42 -3.88 1.70
CA ILE A 97 7.98 -4.89 2.67
C ILE A 97 7.22 -4.23 3.82
N ALA A 98 7.75 -3.13 4.38
CA ALA A 98 7.09 -2.39 5.45
C ALA A 98 5.70 -1.86 5.03
N TYR A 99 5.59 -1.26 3.83
CA TYR A 99 4.32 -0.80 3.30
C TYR A 99 3.33 -1.93 3.03
N LYS A 100 3.81 -3.08 2.56
CA LYS A 100 2.97 -4.27 2.39
C LYS A 100 2.39 -4.75 3.73
N HIS A 101 3.20 -4.78 4.79
CA HIS A 101 2.72 -5.10 6.13
C HIS A 101 1.68 -4.08 6.63
N GLN A 102 1.94 -2.79 6.45
CA GLN A 102 0.98 -1.74 6.83
C GLN A 102 -0.35 -1.89 6.08
N LEU A 103 -0.31 -2.18 4.78
CA LEU A 103 -1.51 -2.37 3.96
C LEU A 103 -2.35 -3.56 4.47
N ILE A 104 -1.70 -4.68 4.79
CA ILE A 104 -2.37 -5.85 5.38
C ILE A 104 -3.03 -5.49 6.72
N THR A 105 -2.34 -4.73 7.58
CA THR A 105 -2.91 -4.31 8.87
C THR A 105 -4.11 -3.37 8.70
N PHE A 106 -4.05 -2.43 7.75
CA PHE A 106 -5.16 -1.54 7.45
C PHE A 106 -6.35 -2.29 6.86
N GLU A 107 -6.11 -3.26 5.98
CA GLU A 107 -7.17 -4.07 5.39
C GLU A 107 -7.89 -4.92 6.44
N LYS A 108 -7.13 -5.51 7.37
CA LYS A 108 -7.71 -6.22 8.52
C LYS A 108 -8.55 -5.29 9.39
N ALA A 109 -8.01 -4.13 9.77
CA ALA A 109 -8.75 -3.13 10.56
C ALA A 109 -10.04 -2.68 9.86
N ARG A 110 -10.01 -2.47 8.54
CA ARG A 110 -11.19 -2.12 7.74
C ARG A 110 -12.25 -3.23 7.76
N ILE A 111 -11.83 -4.50 7.68
CA ILE A 111 -12.76 -5.65 7.74
C ILE A 111 -13.40 -5.74 9.13
N ASP A 112 -12.59 -5.64 10.19
CA ASP A 112 -13.04 -5.72 11.58
C ASP A 112 -14.02 -4.57 11.91
N ASP A 113 -13.71 -3.34 11.47
CA ASP A 113 -14.56 -2.17 11.65
C ASP A 113 -15.89 -2.31 10.90
N LYS A 114 -15.84 -2.75 9.64
CA LYS A 114 -17.05 -3.04 8.85
C LYS A 114 -17.92 -4.08 9.55
N TYR A 115 -17.33 -5.15 10.07
CA TYR A 115 -18.06 -6.17 10.82
C TYR A 115 -18.71 -5.57 12.08
N SER A 116 -17.96 -4.83 12.89
CA SER A 116 -18.47 -4.15 14.09
C SER A 116 -19.64 -3.22 13.77
N HIS A 117 -19.53 -2.42 12.72
CA HIS A 117 -20.60 -1.54 12.25
C HIS A 117 -21.85 -2.30 11.83
N THR A 118 -21.70 -3.40 11.07
CA THR A 118 -22.85 -4.23 10.68
C THR A 118 -23.55 -4.86 11.89
N VAL A 119 -22.81 -5.41 12.85
CA VAL A 119 -23.36 -5.96 14.09
C VAL A 119 -24.09 -4.89 14.90
N THR A 120 -23.50 -3.70 15.04
CA THR A 120 -24.11 -2.59 15.76
C THR A 120 -25.42 -2.13 15.11
N THR A 121 -25.43 -2.06 13.77
CA THR A 121 -26.63 -1.68 13.00
C THR A 121 -27.76 -2.69 13.21
N ILE A 122 -27.45 -3.99 13.14
CA ILE A 122 -28.43 -5.07 13.37
C ILE A 122 -29.00 -4.97 14.80
N ASN A 123 -28.14 -4.79 15.80
CA ASN A 123 -28.56 -4.65 17.20
C ASN A 123 -29.47 -3.42 17.42
N ILE A 124 -29.15 -2.28 16.79
CA ILE A 124 -29.97 -1.08 16.87
C ILE A 124 -31.34 -1.32 16.22
N ASP A 125 -31.39 -1.93 15.04
CA ASP A 125 -32.64 -2.25 14.34
C ASP A 125 -33.51 -3.22 15.15
N GLU A 126 -32.92 -4.24 15.76
CA GLU A 126 -33.62 -5.18 16.64
C GLU A 126 -34.19 -4.49 17.89
N LYS A 127 -33.39 -3.64 18.57
CA LYS A 127 -33.86 -2.83 19.70
C LYS A 127 -35.01 -1.91 19.30
N TYR A 128 -34.92 -1.29 18.14
CA TYR A 128 -35.98 -0.42 17.62
C TYR A 128 -37.26 -1.22 17.36
N LYS A 129 -37.18 -2.37 16.69
CA LYS A 129 -38.33 -3.27 16.44
C LYS A 129 -38.99 -3.71 17.75
N ASN A 130 -38.20 -4.14 18.73
CA ASN A 130 -38.69 -4.58 20.03
C ASN A 130 -39.40 -3.44 20.78
N THR A 131 -38.79 -2.26 20.80
CA THR A 131 -39.37 -1.07 21.44
C THR A 131 -40.67 -0.65 20.74
N ARG A 132 -40.71 -0.67 19.41
CA ARG A 132 -41.90 -0.37 18.62
C ARG A 132 -43.04 -1.34 18.95
N ILE A 133 -42.77 -2.65 19.00
CA ILE A 133 -43.76 -3.66 19.38
C ILE A 133 -44.29 -3.40 20.80
N MET A 134 -43.39 -3.15 21.76
CA MET A 134 -43.76 -2.85 23.15
C MET A 134 -44.69 -1.63 23.24
N LEU A 135 -44.36 -0.54 22.54
CA LEU A 135 -45.16 0.68 22.53
C LEU A 135 -46.54 0.46 21.88
N ILE A 136 -46.61 -0.27 20.75
CA ILE A 136 -47.88 -0.61 20.10
C ILE A 136 -48.76 -1.43 21.05
N SER A 137 -48.20 -2.42 21.74
CA SER A 137 -48.93 -3.23 22.73
C SER A 137 -49.45 -2.36 23.87
N ARG A 138 -48.66 -1.40 24.36
CA ARG A 138 -49.08 -0.46 25.41
C ARG A 138 -50.20 0.47 24.94
N ILE A 139 -50.13 0.98 23.72
CA ILE A 139 -51.20 1.78 23.10
C ILE A 139 -52.49 0.97 23.00
N LYS A 140 -52.42 -0.29 22.52
CA LYS A 140 -53.59 -1.17 22.45
C LYS A 140 -54.21 -1.42 23.82
N PHE A 141 -53.40 -1.67 24.84
CA PHE A 141 -53.86 -1.88 26.20
C PHE A 141 -54.53 -0.62 26.78
N LEU A 142 -53.93 0.55 26.60
CA LEU A 142 -54.54 1.82 27.02
C LEU A 142 -55.85 2.08 26.31
N ARG A 143 -55.92 1.80 25.00
CA ARG A 143 -57.16 1.93 24.22
C ARG A 143 -58.28 1.03 24.76
N ALA A 144 -57.95 -0.22 25.11
CA ALA A 144 -58.92 -1.12 25.73
C ALA A 144 -59.42 -0.59 27.08
N LYS A 145 -58.53 -0.04 27.93
CA LYS A 145 -58.92 0.61 29.19
C LYS A 145 -59.84 1.81 28.98
N CYS A 146 -59.54 2.68 28.00
CA CYS A 146 -60.39 3.82 27.69
C CYS A 146 -61.79 3.36 27.22
N ASN A 147 -61.87 2.32 26.39
CA ASN A 147 -63.15 1.78 25.94
C ASN A 147 -64.00 1.30 27.13
N ILE A 148 -63.41 0.52 28.05
CA ILE A 148 -64.11 0.04 29.26
C ILE A 148 -64.60 1.22 30.12
N LEU A 149 -63.80 2.29 30.23
CA LEU A 149 -64.18 3.47 31.00
C LEU A 149 -65.36 4.22 30.36
N GLU A 150 -65.38 4.33 29.03
CA GLU A 150 -66.53 4.91 28.32
C GLU A 150 -67.79 4.05 28.45
N ASP A 151 -67.66 2.72 28.37
CA ASP A 151 -68.78 1.80 28.62
C ASP A 151 -69.33 1.96 30.04
N TYR A 152 -68.45 2.04 31.03
CA TYR A 152 -68.82 2.31 32.43
C TYR A 152 -69.56 3.64 32.57
N LYS A 153 -69.03 4.72 31.97
CA LYS A 153 -69.64 6.05 32.02
C LYS A 153 -71.04 6.07 31.37
N SER A 154 -71.19 5.36 30.26
CA SER A 154 -72.50 5.18 29.61
C SER A 154 -73.50 4.49 30.53
N ILE A 155 -73.10 3.38 31.17
CA ILE A 155 -73.94 2.64 32.13
C ILE A 155 -74.28 3.51 33.35
N GLN A 156 -73.30 4.23 33.90
CA GLN A 156 -73.51 5.13 35.04
C GLN A 156 -74.60 6.16 34.71
N HIS A 157 -74.51 6.82 33.57
CA HIS A 157 -75.49 7.82 33.14
C HIS A 157 -76.90 7.21 32.95
N ILE A 158 -76.99 5.96 32.47
CA ILE A 158 -78.28 5.23 32.38
C ILE A 158 -78.86 4.96 33.78
N LEU A 159 -78.02 4.54 34.74
CA LEU A 159 -78.45 4.26 36.11
C LEU A 159 -78.88 5.53 36.85
N GLU A 160 -78.14 6.63 36.71
CA GLU A 160 -78.51 7.93 37.27
C GLU A 160 -79.87 8.40 36.74
N LYS A 161 -80.12 8.27 35.43
CA LYS A 161 -81.45 8.56 34.86
C LYS A 161 -82.54 7.70 35.48
N LYS A 162 -82.33 6.38 35.59
CA LYS A 162 -83.30 5.45 36.21
C LYS A 162 -83.59 5.81 37.68
N LEU A 163 -82.55 6.15 38.44
CA LEU A 163 -82.68 6.55 39.84
C LEU A 163 -83.48 7.85 39.96
N ASN A 164 -83.18 8.85 39.13
CA ASN A 164 -83.92 10.12 39.10
C ASN A 164 -85.40 9.91 38.75
N THR A 165 -85.71 9.08 37.74
CA THR A 165 -87.09 8.73 37.40
C THR A 165 -87.81 8.03 38.56
N ARG A 166 -87.15 7.09 39.24
CA ARG A 166 -87.72 6.41 40.41
C ARG A 166 -87.94 7.35 41.58
N ASN A 167 -87.02 8.27 41.83
CA ASN A 167 -87.17 9.29 42.88
C ASN A 167 -88.35 10.21 42.59
N GLN A 168 -88.52 10.67 41.34
CA GLN A 168 -89.69 11.45 40.93
C GLN A 168 -90.99 10.67 41.12
N PHE A 169 -91.01 9.39 40.74
CA PHE A 169 -92.17 8.52 40.97
C PHE A 169 -92.52 8.40 42.46
N LEU A 170 -91.54 8.17 43.33
CA LEU A 170 -91.76 8.07 44.78
C LEU A 170 -92.23 9.39 45.40
N ILE A 171 -91.76 10.53 44.91
CA ILE A 171 -92.25 11.85 45.34
C ILE A 171 -93.73 11.98 44.99
N ASN A 172 -94.11 11.69 43.75
CA ASN A 172 -95.50 11.75 43.30
C ASN A 172 -96.40 10.77 44.08
N GLU A 173 -95.91 9.57 44.37
CA GLU A 173 -96.65 8.56 45.15
C GLU A 173 -96.85 9.03 46.60
N LYS A 174 -95.83 9.63 47.22
CA LYS A 174 -95.97 10.24 48.55
C LYS A 174 -97.00 11.37 48.55
N GLU A 175 -96.97 12.25 47.56
CA GLU A 175 -97.97 13.32 47.40
C GLU A 175 -99.38 12.74 47.28
N GLN A 176 -99.57 11.71 46.44
CA GLN A 176 -100.86 11.02 46.31
C GLN A 176 -101.33 10.35 47.61
N VAL A 177 -100.43 9.73 48.37
CA VAL A 177 -100.76 9.12 49.67
C VAL A 177 -101.14 10.20 50.68
N VAL A 178 -100.44 11.33 50.73
CA VAL A 178 -100.80 12.47 51.60
C VAL A 178 -102.19 13.00 51.24
N ASP A 179 -102.48 13.20 49.95
CA ASP A 179 -103.81 13.62 49.48
C ASP A 179 -104.90 12.61 49.85
N ASN A 180 -104.62 11.32 49.71
CA ASN A 180 -105.56 10.25 50.05
C ASN A 180 -105.79 10.15 51.56
N LEU A 181 -104.74 10.29 52.39
CA LEU A 181 -104.86 10.37 53.84
C LEU A 181 -105.71 11.57 54.26
N TYR A 182 -105.51 12.72 53.62
CA TYR A 182 -106.33 13.91 53.86
C TYR A 182 -107.81 13.67 53.53
N LYS A 183 -108.11 13.00 52.39
CA LYS A 183 -109.48 12.61 52.03
C LYS A 183 -110.09 11.64 53.04
N ILE A 184 -109.32 10.65 53.51
CA ILE A 184 -109.75 9.70 54.54
C ILE A 184 -110.03 10.44 55.86
N GLU A 185 -109.16 11.35 56.28
CA GLU A 185 -109.35 12.14 57.50
C GLU A 185 -110.60 13.02 57.42
N CYS A 186 -110.81 13.70 56.29
CA CYS A 186 -112.04 14.45 56.02
C CYS A 186 -113.28 13.56 56.12
N LYS A 187 -113.24 12.35 55.52
CA LYS A 187 -114.34 11.39 55.58
C LYS A 187 -114.60 10.88 57.01
N PHE A 188 -113.54 10.55 57.76
CA PHE A 188 -113.66 10.15 59.17
C PHE A 188 -114.26 11.26 60.04
N LYS A 189 -113.88 12.53 59.82
CA LYS A 189 -114.51 13.68 60.52
C LYS A 189 -116.02 13.74 60.24
N ILE A 190 -116.41 13.63 58.97
CA ILE A 190 -117.83 13.63 58.56
C ILE A 190 -118.58 12.42 59.16
N ASP A 191 -118.00 11.22 59.10
CA ASP A 191 -118.64 10.00 59.63
C ASP A 191 -118.77 10.04 61.17
N ARG A 192 -117.80 10.64 61.88
CA ARG A 192 -117.87 10.88 63.33
C ARG A 192 -118.94 11.92 63.69
N GLU A 193 -119.12 12.95 62.88
CA GLU A 193 -120.22 13.93 63.04
C GLU A 193 -121.61 13.29 62.79
N ARG A 194 -121.70 12.29 61.91
CA ARG A 194 -122.94 11.53 61.67
C ARG A 194 -123.29 10.54 62.79
N TYR A 195 -122.30 9.98 63.48
CA TYR A 195 -122.50 9.04 64.60
C TYR A 195 -122.83 9.73 65.94
N ASN A 196 -122.55 11.04 66.05
CA ASN A 196 -122.83 11.85 67.24
C ASN A 196 -124.18 12.61 67.15
N LYS A 197 -125.08 12.16 66.28
CA LYS A 197 -126.49 12.57 66.20
C LYS A 197 -127.38 11.35 66.40
#